data_AF-A0A7J5F323-F1
#
_entry.id   AF-A0A7J5F323-F1
#
_cell.length_a   1.000
_cell.length_b   1.000
_cell.length_c   1.000
_cell.angle_alpha   90.00
_cell.angle_beta   90.00
_cell.angle_gamma   90.00
#
_symmetry.space_group_name_H-M   'P 1'
#
loop_
_entity.id
_entity.type
_entity.pdbx_description
1 polymer ?
#
loop_
_entity_poly.entity_id
_entity_poly.type
_entity_poly.pdbx_seq_one_letter_code
_entity_poly.pdbx_strand_id
1 'polypeptide(L)'
;MTVKLTAAERAIERTASSYRRVSAKERTKVESILERSRKNRNINIRLTEATLEGLKRRSEEEGLPYQTLIASILHKYVTDRLVDQDAVARSLKALRSAR
;
A
#
# COMPACT_ATOMS: atom_id res chain seq x y z
N MET A 1 29.42 -24.13 -27.02
CA MET A 1 29.03 -24.03 -25.60
C MET A 1 27.51 -23.83 -25.55
N THR A 2 26.77 -24.78 -24.99
CA THR A 2 25.30 -24.69 -24.88
C THR A 2 24.96 -23.99 -23.57
N VAL A 3 24.47 -22.75 -23.64
CA VAL A 3 24.07 -21.98 -22.46
C VAL A 3 22.78 -22.58 -21.92
N LYS A 4 22.77 -23.02 -20.65
CA LYS A 4 21.56 -23.54 -20.00
C LYS A 4 20.73 -22.36 -19.48
N LEU A 5 19.54 -22.17 -20.04
CA LEU A 5 18.59 -21.18 -19.53
C LEU A 5 18.08 -21.58 -18.14
N THR A 6 18.05 -20.61 -17.24
CA THR A 6 17.41 -20.67 -15.92
C THR A 6 15.90 -20.83 -16.05
N ALA A 7 15.24 -21.22 -14.96
CA ALA A 7 13.78 -21.41 -14.95
C ALA A 7 13.01 -20.13 -15.33
N ALA A 8 13.52 -18.96 -14.93
CA ALA A 8 12.95 -17.66 -15.28
C ALA A 8 13.09 -17.37 -16.78
N GLU A 9 14.27 -17.56 -17.34
CA GLU A 9 14.53 -17.30 -18.77
C GLU A 9 13.68 -18.22 -19.66
N ARG A 10 13.51 -19.49 -19.28
CA ARG A 10 12.64 -20.43 -19.99
C ARG A 10 11.15 -20.04 -19.92
N ALA A 11 10.71 -19.38 -18.85
CA ALA A 11 9.35 -18.86 -18.75
C ALA A 11 9.13 -17.64 -19.65
N ILE A 12 10.14 -16.76 -19.75
CA ILE A 12 10.13 -15.62 -20.67
C ILE A 12 10.12 -16.11 -22.12
N GLU A 13 10.97 -17.08 -22.46
CA GLU A 13 11.04 -17.67 -23.81
C GLU A 13 9.70 -18.28 -24.25
N ARG A 14 9.02 -19.02 -23.36
CA ARG A 14 7.69 -19.59 -23.63
C ARG A 14 6.61 -18.54 -23.86
N THR A 15 6.75 -17.36 -23.27
CA THR A 15 5.77 -16.26 -23.37
C THR A 15 6.20 -15.21 -24.40
N ALA A 16 7.38 -15.35 -25.02
CA ALA A 16 7.93 -14.37 -25.95
C ALA A 16 7.04 -14.18 -27.19
N SER A 17 6.39 -15.26 -27.65
CA SER A 17 5.49 -15.25 -28.80
C SER A 17 4.20 -14.44 -28.60
N SER A 18 3.80 -14.15 -27.35
CA SER A 18 2.62 -13.34 -27.04
C SER A 18 2.95 -11.86 -26.73
N TYR A 19 4.17 -11.43 -27.01
CA TYR A 19 4.60 -10.06 -26.78
C TYR A 19 3.77 -9.05 -27.59
N ARG A 20 3.05 -8.17 -26.89
CA ARG A 20 2.42 -6.97 -27.48
C ARG A 20 3.16 -5.72 -27.07
N ARG A 21 3.52 -4.89 -28.05
CA ARG A 21 4.00 -3.53 -27.80
C ARG A 21 2.83 -2.68 -27.28
N VAL A 22 2.94 -2.23 -26.04
CA VAL A 22 2.05 -1.20 -25.49
C VAL A 22 2.21 0.12 -26.27
N SER A 23 1.12 0.89 -26.40
CA SER A 23 1.15 2.17 -27.09
C SER A 23 2.06 3.18 -26.37
N ALA A 24 2.57 4.19 -27.09
CA ALA A 24 3.42 5.23 -26.50
C ALA A 24 2.73 5.93 -25.30
N LYS A 25 1.41 6.14 -25.39
CA LYS A 25 0.59 6.74 -24.33
C LYS A 25 0.51 5.85 -23.08
N GLU A 26 0.32 4.54 -23.26
CA GLU A 26 0.29 3.60 -22.14
C GLU A 26 1.66 3.45 -21.47
N ARG A 27 2.75 3.44 -22.25
CA ARG A 27 4.11 3.45 -21.71
C ARG A 27 4.35 4.65 -20.80
N THR A 28 4.06 5.86 -21.28
CA THR A 28 4.23 7.08 -20.48
C THR A 28 3.35 7.05 -19.22
N LYS A 29 2.15 6.49 -19.29
CA LYS A 29 1.27 6.35 -18.12
C LYS A 29 1.89 5.40 -17.08
N VAL A 30 2.33 4.21 -17.49
CA VAL A 30 2.97 3.23 -16.60
C VAL A 30 4.26 3.80 -15.99
N GLU A 31 5.08 4.45 -16.82
CA GLU A 31 6.32 5.12 -16.41
C GLU A 31 6.05 6.21 -15.35
N SER A 32 5.05 7.07 -15.59
CA SER A 32 4.70 8.14 -14.64
C SER A 32 4.17 7.63 -13.30
N ILE A 33 3.47 6.50 -13.29
CA ILE A 33 3.02 5.83 -12.05
C ILE A 33 4.23 5.29 -11.28
N LEU A 34 5.16 4.63 -11.98
CA LEU A 34 6.37 4.08 -11.38
C LEU A 34 7.27 5.19 -10.82
N GLU A 35 7.44 6.28 -11.57
CA GLU A 35 8.22 7.45 -11.15
C GLU A 35 7.61 8.16 -9.94
N ARG A 36 6.28 8.27 -9.86
CA ARG A 36 5.60 8.78 -8.64
C ARG A 36 5.82 7.87 -7.45
N SER A 37 5.80 6.56 -7.65
CA SER A 37 6.02 5.57 -6.59
C SER A 37 7.47 5.53 -6.08
N ARG A 38 8.45 5.99 -6.87
CA ARG A 38 9.87 6.00 -6.50
C ARG A 38 10.29 7.21 -5.66
N LYS A 39 9.49 8.28 -5.63
CA LYS A 39 9.80 9.52 -4.89
C LYS A 39 9.43 9.39 -3.41
N ASN A 40 10.13 8.50 -2.71
CA ASN A 40 10.04 8.42 -1.25
C ASN A 40 10.80 9.60 -0.63
N ARG A 41 10.16 10.28 0.33
CA ARG A 41 10.79 11.32 1.15
C ARG A 41 10.78 10.89 2.61
N ASN A 42 11.92 10.97 3.27
CA ASN A 42 12.04 10.68 4.69
C ASN A 42 11.37 11.80 5.49
N ILE A 43 10.58 11.42 6.49
CA ILE A 43 9.93 12.33 7.43
C ILE A 43 10.35 11.95 8.85
N ASN A 44 10.61 12.94 9.70
CA ASN A 44 10.85 12.73 11.13
C ASN A 44 9.60 13.20 11.90
N ILE A 45 9.03 12.31 12.72
CA ILE A 45 7.85 12.60 13.54
C ILE A 45 8.24 12.35 15.00
N ARG A 46 7.96 13.31 15.87
CA ARG A 46 8.08 13.12 17.33
C ARG A 46 6.79 12.54 17.87
N LEU A 47 6.91 11.43 18.60
CA LEU A 47 5.79 10.76 19.26
C LEU A 47 6.08 10.66 20.75
N THR A 48 5.04 10.61 21.57
CA THR A 48 5.18 10.25 22.98
C THR A 48 5.42 8.75 23.11
N GLU A 49 6.06 8.32 24.20
CA GLU A 49 6.34 6.90 24.47
C GLU A 49 5.03 6.07 24.44
N ALA A 50 4.00 6.56 25.13
CA ALA A 50 2.69 5.91 25.17
C ALA A 50 2.05 5.73 23.78
N THR A 51 2.25 6.71 22.88
CA THR A 51 1.73 6.60 21.50
C THR A 51 2.51 5.57 20.69
N LEU A 52 3.85 5.58 20.83
CA LEU A 52 4.70 4.63 20.15
C LEU A 52 4.40 3.18 20.58
N GLU A 53 4.22 2.97 21.89
CA GLU A 53 3.85 1.66 22.44
C GLU A 53 2.48 1.20 21.96
N GLY A 54 1.48 2.09 21.96
CA GLY A 54 0.16 1.80 21.40
C GLY A 54 0.20 1.40 19.93
N LEU A 55 1.02 2.07 19.11
CA LEU A 55 1.21 1.75 17.70
C LEU A 55 1.91 0.40 17.50
N LYS A 56 2.91 0.07 18.32
CA LYS A 56 3.58 -1.24 18.29
C LYS A 56 2.61 -2.37 18.59
N ARG A 57 1.85 -2.26 19.67
CA ARG A 57 0.84 -3.26 20.05
C ARG A 57 -0.17 -3.50 18.93
N ARG A 58 -0.72 -2.41 18.35
CA ARG A 58 -1.67 -2.54 17.23
C ARG A 58 -1.04 -3.16 15.99
N SER A 59 0.23 -2.86 15.73
CA SER A 59 0.93 -3.42 14.57
C SER A 59 1.18 -4.91 14.73
N GLU A 60 1.45 -5.37 15.96
CA GLU A 60 1.58 -6.80 16.30
C GLU A 60 0.25 -7.53 16.13
N GLU A 61 -0.86 -6.93 16.58
CA GLU A 61 -2.22 -7.46 16.38
C GLU A 61 -2.56 -7.63 14.89
N GLU A 62 -2.12 -6.70 14.03
CA GLU A 62 -2.30 -6.78 12.58
C GLU A 62 -1.22 -7.63 11.86
N GLY A 63 -0.19 -8.11 12.57
CA GLY A 63 0.92 -8.87 12.00
C GLY A 63 1.82 -8.06 11.06
N LEU A 64 1.92 -6.75 11.27
CA LEU A 64 2.65 -5.81 10.43
C LEU A 64 3.72 -5.05 11.23
N PRO A 65 4.83 -4.61 10.61
CA PRO A 65 5.75 -3.68 11.26
C PRO A 65 5.06 -2.35 11.62
N TYR A 66 5.39 -1.77 12.78
CA TYR A 66 4.78 -0.51 13.22
C TYR A 66 4.99 0.65 12.24
N GLN A 67 6.14 0.70 11.55
CA GLN A 67 6.38 1.71 10.51
C GLN A 67 5.42 1.55 9.32
N THR A 68 5.15 0.30 8.93
CA THR A 68 4.22 -0.03 7.85
C THR A 68 2.79 0.34 8.23
N LEU A 69 2.40 0.09 9.48
CA LEU A 69 1.11 0.52 10.01
C LEU A 69 0.96 2.04 9.96
N ILE A 70 1.97 2.79 10.43
CA ILE A 70 1.98 4.26 10.39
C ILE A 70 1.84 4.76 8.95
N ALA A 71 2.61 4.21 8.00
CA ALA A 71 2.52 4.58 6.59
C ALA A 71 1.14 4.29 5.99
N SER A 72 0.55 3.13 6.34
CA SER A 72 -0.79 2.74 5.92
C SER A 72 -1.86 3.70 6.45
N ILE A 73 -1.76 4.11 7.72
CA ILE A 73 -2.68 5.08 8.33
C ILE A 73 -2.56 6.43 7.62
N LEU A 74 -1.34 6.95 7.40
CA LEU A 74 -1.13 8.21 6.68
C LEU A 74 -1.71 8.15 5.25
N HIS A 75 -1.53 7.03 4.55
CA HIS A 75 -2.11 6.83 3.23
C HIS A 75 -3.64 6.79 3.26
N LYS A 76 -4.24 6.05 4.21
CA LYS A 76 -5.69 5.99 4.40
C LYS A 76 -6.28 7.37 4.75
N TYR A 77 -5.55 8.15 5.56
CA TYR A 77 -5.95 9.50 5.93
C TYR A 77 -5.99 10.44 4.72
N VAL A 78 -4.94 10.45 3.89
CA VAL A 78 -4.88 11.32 2.69
C VAL A 78 -5.83 10.85 1.58
N THR A 79 -6.24 9.59 1.58
CA THR A 79 -7.18 9.04 0.59
C THR A 79 -8.64 9.08 1.04
N ASP A 80 -8.95 9.74 2.16
CA ASP A 80 -10.29 9.81 2.79
C ASP A 80 -10.90 8.42 3.08
N ARG A 81 -10.04 7.40 3.24
CA ARG A 81 -10.44 6.01 3.54
C ARG A 81 -10.29 5.66 5.02
N LEU A 82 -9.83 6.61 5.84
CA LEU A 82 -9.74 6.40 7.27
C LEU A 82 -11.13 6.59 7.89
N VAL A 83 -11.82 5.46 8.12
CA VAL A 83 -13.13 5.44 8.75
C VAL A 83 -12.94 5.42 10.27
N ASP A 84 -13.48 6.43 10.95
CA ASP A 84 -13.63 6.42 12.41
C ASP A 84 -14.78 5.47 12.78
N GLN A 85 -14.42 4.28 13.26
CA GLN A 85 -15.38 3.25 13.66
C GLN A 85 -16.27 3.73 14.83
N ASP A 86 -15.76 4.58 15.72
CA ASP A 86 -16.53 5.12 16.83
C ASP A 86 -17.56 6.14 16.33
N ALA A 87 -17.20 6.96 15.32
CA ALA A 87 -18.16 7.86 14.69
C ALA A 87 -19.30 7.09 14.03
N VAL A 88 -19.00 6.02 13.29
CA VAL A 88 -20.01 5.16 12.66
C VAL A 88 -20.91 4.50 13.71
N ALA A 89 -20.32 3.98 14.80
CA ALA A 89 -21.08 3.36 15.89
C ALA A 89 -22.01 4.36 16.59
N ARG A 90 -21.56 5.60 16.83
CA ARG A 90 -22.39 6.68 17.39
C ARG A 90 -23.57 7.03 16.47
N SER A 91 -23.33 7.18 15.17
CA SER A 91 -24.38 7.45 14.19
C SER A 91 -25.40 6.30 14.10
N LEU A 92 -24.95 5.05 14.12
CA LEU A 92 -25.82 3.87 14.17
C LEU A 92 -26.66 3.83 15.44
N LYS A 93 -26.09 4.17 16.59
CA LYS A 93 -26.82 4.25 17.87
C LYS A 93 -27.87 5.36 17.83
N ALA A 94 -27.54 6.54 17.29
CA ALA A 94 -28.46 7.66 17.14
C ALA A 94 -29.65 7.33 16.22
N LEU A 95 -29.40 6.64 15.10
CA LEU A 95 -30.45 6.17 14.20
C LEU A 95 -31.35 5.11 14.84
N ARG A 96 -30.80 4.24 15.70
CA ARG A 96 -31.57 3.24 16.44
C ARG A 96 -32.42 3.85 17.56
N SER A 97 -31.97 4.95 18.18
CA SER A 97 -32.74 5.66 19.21
C SER A 97 -33.80 6.61 18.66
N ALA A 98 -33.75 6.93 17.37
CA ALA A 98 -34.72 7.80 16.69
C ALA A 98 -35.90 7.03 16.05
N ARG A 99 -35.99 5.72 16.31
CA ARG A 99 -37.04 4.82 15.84
C ARG A 99 -37.77 4.23 17.05
#